data_AF-A0A7Y9W2T6-F1
#
_entry.id   AF-A0A7Y9W2T6-F1
#
_cell.length_a   1.000
_cell.length_b   1.000
_cell.length_c   1.000
_cell.angle_alpha   90.00
_cell.angle_beta   90.00
_cell.angle_gamma   90.00
#
_symmetry.space_group_name_H-M   'P 1'
#
loop_
_entity.id
_entity.type
_entity.pdbx_description
1 polymer ?
#
loop_
_entity_poly.entity_id
_entity_poly.type
_entity_poly.pdbx_seq_one_letter_code
_entity_poly.pdbx_strand_id
1 'polypeptide(L)'
;MADLTYLEWANSAQTDAQIKGAILEPDLPHDYVGAALVVRASLFFPNAYRSDVRAEIANCFEQYSAFAGERLRWITQDGTRPSALKGGRPNTKVFAPKSENDLVSAFISSGEKTSDAGLWEFRVFGLMKWQEAPAEQR
;
A
#
# COMPACT_ATOMS: atom_id res chain seq x y z
N MET A 1 5.08 -10.13 30.90
CA MET A 1 4.18 -10.77 29.92
C MET A 1 2.94 -9.90 29.82
N ALA A 2 2.46 -9.57 28.63
CA ALA A 2 1.21 -8.82 28.48
C ALA A 2 0.03 -9.69 28.94
N ASP A 3 -0.92 -9.09 29.64
CA ASP A 3 -2.16 -9.73 30.08
C ASP A 3 -2.97 -10.20 28.85
N LEU A 4 -3.50 -11.43 28.90
CA LEU A 4 -4.31 -12.00 27.82
C LEU A 4 -5.55 -11.14 27.52
N THR A 5 -6.16 -10.57 28.55
CA THR A 5 -7.33 -9.69 28.38
C THR A 5 -6.97 -8.41 27.61
N TYR A 6 -5.78 -7.87 27.85
CA TYR A 6 -5.25 -6.73 27.11
C TYR A 6 -4.98 -7.08 25.65
N LEU A 7 -4.42 -8.25 25.36
CA LEU A 7 -4.18 -8.71 23.99
C LEU A 7 -5.48 -8.93 23.21
N GLU A 8 -6.50 -9.51 23.85
CA GLU A 8 -7.84 -9.68 23.25
C GLU A 8 -8.50 -8.34 22.95
N TRP A 9 -8.48 -7.42 23.92
CA TRP A 9 -8.97 -6.06 23.72
C TRP A 9 -8.22 -5.35 22.58
N ALA A 10 -6.89 -5.36 22.58
CA ALA A 10 -6.08 -4.69 21.57
C ALA A 10 -6.33 -5.24 20.16
N ASN A 11 -6.49 -6.56 20.02
CA ASN A 11 -6.87 -7.19 18.75
C ASN A 11 -8.27 -6.76 18.30
N SER A 12 -9.23 -6.63 19.22
CA SER A 12 -10.59 -6.18 18.90
C SER A 12 -10.67 -4.69 18.55
N ALA A 13 -9.85 -3.85 19.19
CA ALA A 13 -9.82 -2.40 19.02
C ALA A 13 -8.92 -1.95 17.86
N GLN A 14 -8.30 -2.88 17.14
CA GLN A 14 -7.36 -2.57 16.05
C GLN A 14 -8.02 -1.73 14.94
N THR A 15 -9.34 -1.83 14.79
CA THR A 15 -10.14 -1.04 13.84
C THR A 15 -10.39 0.40 14.27
N ASP A 16 -10.18 0.72 15.55
CA ASP A 16 -10.49 2.03 16.13
C ASP A 16 -9.30 3.00 16.07
N ALA A 17 -8.16 2.53 15.54
CA ALA A 17 -6.93 3.28 15.39
C ALA A 17 -6.96 4.29 14.21
N GLN A 18 -8.10 4.96 14.00
CA GLN A 18 -8.34 5.90 12.91
C GLN A 18 -8.53 7.33 13.43
N ILE A 19 -7.95 8.29 12.71
CA ILE A 19 -8.00 9.72 13.03
C ILE A 19 -8.75 10.44 11.91
N LYS A 20 -9.79 11.20 12.27
CA LYS A 20 -10.56 11.99 11.32
C LYS A 20 -9.70 13.07 10.68
N GLY A 21 -9.81 13.20 9.36
CA GLY A 21 -9.00 14.14 8.59
C GLY A 21 -9.19 15.59 9.00
N ALA A 22 -10.40 15.97 9.42
CA ALA A 22 -10.71 17.32 9.92
C ALA A 22 -9.83 17.79 11.08
N ILE A 23 -9.22 16.87 11.85
CA ILE A 23 -8.28 17.22 12.93
C ILE A 23 -6.92 17.62 12.36
N LEU A 24 -6.52 17.03 11.24
CA LEU A 24 -5.21 17.23 10.60
C LEU A 24 -5.25 18.37 9.59
N GLU A 25 -6.33 18.46 8.83
CA GLU A 25 -6.54 19.41 7.74
C GLU A 25 -7.93 20.05 7.89
N PRO A 26 -8.09 21.04 8.78
CA PRO A 26 -9.40 21.59 9.15
C PRO A 26 -10.11 22.33 8.00
N ASP A 27 -9.36 22.79 7.00
CA ASP A 27 -9.90 23.52 5.84
C ASP A 27 -10.32 22.59 4.68
N LEU A 28 -10.04 21.28 4.77
CA LEU A 28 -10.43 20.28 3.78
C LEU A 28 -11.76 19.61 4.14
N PRO A 29 -12.35 18.76 3.28
CA PRO A 29 -13.60 18.07 3.60
C PRO A 29 -13.51 17.28 4.91
N HIS A 30 -14.54 17.31 5.76
CA HIS A 30 -14.46 16.66 7.10
C HIS A 30 -14.85 15.18 7.11
N ASP A 31 -15.38 14.68 6.00
CA ASP A 31 -15.92 13.34 5.87
C ASP A 31 -14.89 12.36 5.27
N TYR A 32 -13.72 12.24 5.91
CA TYR A 32 -12.70 11.24 5.59
C TYR A 32 -11.85 10.86 6.81
N VAL A 33 -11.20 9.71 6.71
CA VAL A 33 -10.15 9.29 7.65
C VAL A 33 -8.81 9.79 7.12
N GLY A 34 -8.20 10.74 7.83
CA GLY A 34 -6.93 11.35 7.40
C GLY A 34 -5.70 10.56 7.79
N ALA A 35 -5.77 9.79 8.89
CA ALA A 35 -4.67 8.93 9.30
C ALA A 35 -5.17 7.65 10.00
N ALA A 36 -4.34 6.61 9.94
CA ALA A 36 -4.53 5.36 10.64
C ALA A 36 -3.21 5.00 11.35
N LEU A 37 -3.28 4.67 12.64
CA LEU A 37 -2.11 4.26 13.41
C LEU A 37 -1.84 2.77 13.17
N VAL A 38 -0.71 2.47 12.56
CA VAL A 38 -0.32 1.11 12.15
C VAL A 38 1.17 0.86 12.39
N VAL A 39 1.53 -0.41 12.52
CA VAL A 39 2.92 -0.85 12.38
C VAL A 39 3.16 -1.15 10.91
N ARG A 40 4.17 -0.50 10.30
CA ARG A 40 4.53 -0.70 8.90
C ARG A 40 5.92 -1.30 8.79
N ALA A 41 6.04 -2.36 8.01
CA ALA A 41 7.32 -2.86 7.53
C ALA A 41 7.68 -2.19 6.21
N SER A 42 8.95 -1.83 6.04
CA SER A 42 9.49 -1.29 4.80
C SER A 42 10.61 -2.19 4.30
N LEU A 43 10.52 -2.61 3.05
CA LEU A 43 11.53 -3.42 2.38
C LEU A 43 12.12 -2.61 1.23
N PHE A 44 13.43 -2.71 1.04
CA PHE A 44 14.13 -2.06 -0.05
C PHE A 44 14.58 -3.09 -1.08
N PHE A 45 14.21 -2.86 -2.34
CA PHE A 45 14.60 -3.69 -3.47
C PHE A 45 15.39 -2.83 -4.46
N PRO A 46 16.72 -3.02 -4.60
CA PRO A 46 17.48 -2.32 -5.63
C PRO A 46 17.05 -2.81 -7.02
N ASN A 47 17.15 -1.95 -8.04
CA ASN A 47 16.83 -2.28 -9.42
C ASN A 47 15.39 -2.76 -9.64
N ALA A 48 14.41 -2.07 -9.03
CA ALA A 48 12.99 -2.40 -9.17
C ALA A 48 12.49 -2.37 -10.63
N TYR A 49 13.25 -1.78 -11.56
CA TYR A 49 12.95 -1.85 -12.99
C TYR A 49 13.08 -3.25 -13.60
N ARG A 50 13.86 -4.16 -12.99
CA ARG A 50 14.08 -5.52 -13.50
C ARG A 50 12.86 -6.41 -13.28
N SER A 51 12.62 -7.32 -14.22
CA SER A 51 11.48 -8.24 -14.18
C SER A 51 11.52 -9.23 -13.01
N ASP A 52 12.71 -9.72 -12.64
CA ASP A 52 12.91 -10.64 -11.52
C ASP A 52 12.61 -9.95 -10.17
N VAL A 53 13.09 -8.73 -9.97
CA VAL A 53 12.78 -7.94 -8.77
C VAL A 53 11.29 -7.64 -8.66
N ARG A 54 10.63 -7.31 -9.77
CA ARG A 54 9.18 -7.09 -9.81
C ARG A 54 8.38 -8.37 -9.49
N ALA A 55 8.89 -9.54 -9.88
CA ALA A 55 8.28 -10.82 -9.52
C ALA A 55 8.34 -11.06 -8.00
N GLU A 56 9.46 -10.72 -7.35
CA GLU A 56 9.56 -10.82 -5.88
C GLU A 56 8.65 -9.82 -5.17
N ILE A 57 8.53 -8.59 -5.68
CA ILE A 57 7.55 -7.61 -5.16
C ILE A 57 6.13 -8.16 -5.27
N ALA A 58 5.79 -8.76 -6.41
CA ALA A 58 4.49 -9.40 -6.61
C ALA A 58 4.24 -10.56 -5.64
N ASN A 59 5.26 -11.36 -5.35
CA ASN A 59 5.21 -12.44 -4.34
C ASN A 59 4.98 -11.89 -2.92
N CYS A 60 5.73 -10.86 -2.51
CA CYS A 60 5.51 -10.19 -1.23
C CYS A 60 4.07 -9.68 -1.09
N PHE A 61 3.55 -9.12 -2.17
CA PHE A 61 2.18 -8.64 -2.20
C PHE A 61 1.15 -9.75 -2.14
N GLU A 62 1.33 -10.85 -2.86
CA GLU A 62 0.42 -12.00 -2.82
C GLU A 62 0.31 -12.56 -1.39
N GLN A 63 1.44 -12.70 -0.69
CA GLN A 63 1.46 -13.12 0.71
C GLN A 63 0.75 -12.11 1.62
N TYR A 64 0.99 -10.81 1.42
CA TYR A 64 0.31 -9.76 2.18
C TYR A 64 -1.20 -9.75 1.92
N SER A 65 -1.64 -9.87 0.67
CA SER A 65 -3.05 -9.92 0.28
C SER A 65 -3.74 -11.19 0.82
N ALA A 66 -3.06 -12.32 0.90
CA ALA A 66 -3.59 -13.52 1.53
C ALA A 66 -3.88 -13.31 3.03
N PHE A 67 -3.04 -12.54 3.72
CA PHE A 67 -3.23 -12.18 5.12
C PHE A 67 -4.31 -11.09 5.32
N ALA A 68 -4.22 -9.99 4.56
CA ALA A 68 -5.15 -8.87 4.68
C ALA A 68 -6.56 -9.22 4.22
N GLY A 69 -6.68 -10.07 3.19
CA GLY A 69 -7.93 -10.58 2.65
C GLY A 69 -8.85 -9.47 2.13
N GLU A 70 -10.15 -9.66 2.32
CA GLU A 70 -11.22 -8.76 1.82
C GLU A 70 -11.20 -7.35 2.42
N ARG A 71 -10.32 -7.09 3.38
CA ARG A 71 -10.11 -5.74 3.94
C ARG A 71 -9.54 -4.79 2.90
N LEU A 72 -8.77 -5.29 1.92
CA LEU A 72 -8.21 -4.48 0.85
C LEU A 72 -9.31 -4.10 -0.15
N ARG A 73 -9.51 -2.81 -0.38
CA ARG A 73 -10.64 -2.27 -1.16
C ARG A 73 -10.22 -1.57 -2.42
N TRP A 74 -9.08 -0.89 -2.41
CA TRP A 74 -8.67 -0.01 -3.49
C TRP A 74 -7.26 -0.32 -3.95
N ILE A 75 -7.03 -0.19 -5.26
CA ILE A 75 -5.70 -0.13 -5.87
C ILE A 75 -5.59 1.11 -6.76
N THR A 76 -4.49 1.83 -6.60
CA THR A 76 -4.15 3.02 -7.38
C THR A 76 -2.73 2.87 -7.90
N GLN A 77 -2.52 3.13 -9.18
CA GLN A 77 -1.18 3.28 -9.78
C GLN A 77 -0.96 4.74 -10.16
N ASP A 78 0.29 5.17 -10.20
CA ASP A 78 0.58 6.56 -10.60
C ASP A 78 0.04 6.86 -12.00
N GLY A 79 -0.55 8.03 -12.16
CA GLY A 79 -1.20 8.45 -13.41
C GLY A 79 -2.54 7.79 -13.70
N THR A 80 -3.07 6.94 -12.80
CA THR A 80 -4.36 6.26 -12.96
C THR A 80 -5.35 6.65 -11.87
N ARG A 81 -6.64 6.45 -12.14
CA ARG A 81 -7.68 6.58 -11.10
C ARG A 81 -7.70 5.32 -10.22
N PRO A 82 -8.03 5.45 -8.92
CA PRO A 82 -8.24 4.30 -8.05
C PRO A 82 -9.29 3.35 -8.62
N SER A 83 -9.09 2.05 -8.44
CA SER A 83 -10.02 1.00 -8.84
C SER A 83 -10.33 0.06 -7.67
N ALA A 84 -11.56 -0.43 -7.61
CA ALA A 84 -12.00 -1.33 -6.55
C ALA A 84 -11.42 -2.74 -6.72
N LEU A 85 -10.96 -3.33 -5.62
CA LEU A 85 -10.50 -4.71 -5.55
C LEU A 85 -11.68 -5.64 -5.25
N LYS A 86 -11.88 -6.65 -6.10
CA LYS A 86 -12.87 -7.70 -5.84
C LYS A 86 -12.27 -8.75 -4.91
N GLY A 87 -12.86 -8.92 -3.72
CA GLY A 87 -12.45 -9.94 -2.74
C GLY A 87 -11.06 -9.75 -2.15
N GLY A 88 -10.52 -8.52 -2.17
CA GLY A 88 -9.19 -8.21 -1.63
C GLY A 88 -8.00 -8.85 -2.36
N ARG A 89 -8.24 -9.44 -3.53
CA ARG A 89 -7.22 -10.10 -4.37
C ARG A 89 -6.96 -9.33 -5.67
N PRO A 90 -5.99 -8.42 -5.65
CA PRO A 90 -5.49 -7.76 -6.85
C PRO A 90 -4.79 -8.70 -7.82
N ASN A 91 -4.85 -8.36 -9.10
CA ASN A 91 -4.09 -9.04 -10.13
C ASN A 91 -2.61 -8.63 -10.03
N THR A 92 -1.73 -9.57 -9.67
CA THR A 92 -0.28 -9.35 -9.52
C THR A 92 0.40 -8.88 -10.80
N LYS A 93 -0.25 -9.01 -11.97
CA LYS A 93 0.21 -8.41 -13.23
C LYS A 93 0.35 -6.89 -13.17
N VAL A 94 -0.22 -6.24 -12.16
CA VAL A 94 0.01 -4.81 -11.89
C VAL A 94 1.49 -4.45 -11.71
N PHE A 95 2.32 -5.40 -11.27
CA PHE A 95 3.76 -5.24 -11.13
C PHE A 95 4.55 -5.69 -12.35
N ALA A 96 3.93 -6.39 -13.31
CA ALA A 96 4.63 -6.90 -14.47
C ALA A 96 5.07 -5.74 -15.39
N PRO A 97 6.37 -5.61 -15.73
CA PRO A 97 6.83 -4.56 -16.64
C PRO A 97 6.34 -4.83 -18.07
N LYS A 98 5.97 -3.78 -18.81
CA LYS A 98 5.98 -3.82 -20.28
C LYS A 98 7.36 -3.44 -20.80
N SER A 99 8.10 -2.61 -20.06
CA SER A 99 9.50 -2.25 -20.30
C SER A 99 10.28 -1.93 -19.01
N GLU A 100 11.61 -1.94 -19.07
CA GLU A 100 12.49 -1.49 -17.96
C GLU A 100 12.40 0.02 -17.68
N ASN A 101 11.77 0.78 -18.58
CA ASN A 101 11.50 2.21 -18.38
C ASN A 101 10.08 2.47 -17.88
N ASP A 102 9.31 1.43 -17.56
CA ASP A 102 8.01 1.63 -16.94
C ASP A 102 8.20 1.90 -15.45
N LEU A 103 7.39 2.81 -14.90
CA LEU A 103 7.31 3.00 -13.47
C LEU A 103 6.78 1.74 -12.78
N VAL A 104 7.37 1.34 -11.66
CA VAL A 104 6.71 0.42 -10.73
C VAL A 104 6.00 1.26 -9.71
N SER A 105 4.67 1.27 -9.75
CA SER A 105 3.91 1.77 -8.60
C SER A 105 2.58 1.09 -8.42
N ALA A 106 2.25 0.86 -7.15
CA ALA A 106 0.94 0.44 -6.71
C ALA A 106 0.74 0.87 -5.26
N PHE A 107 -0.40 1.48 -5.00
CA PHE A 107 -0.89 1.84 -3.69
C PHE A 107 -2.20 1.10 -3.45
N ILE A 108 -2.18 0.20 -2.48
CA ILE A 108 -3.33 -0.62 -2.10
C ILE A 108 -3.74 -0.26 -0.69
N SER A 109 -5.04 -0.03 -0.48
CA SER A 109 -5.58 0.46 0.78
C SER A 109 -6.89 -0.23 1.16
N SER A 110 -7.11 -0.33 2.47
CA SER A 110 -8.37 -0.75 3.09
C SER A 110 -9.32 0.41 3.43
N GLY A 111 -8.99 1.64 3.05
CA GLY A 111 -9.84 2.81 3.28
C GLY A 111 -11.26 2.59 2.77
N GLU A 112 -12.27 3.09 3.47
CA GLU A 112 -13.66 2.94 3.03
C GLU A 112 -13.90 3.70 1.73
N LYS A 113 -13.42 4.94 1.66
CA LYS A 113 -13.32 5.77 0.46
C LYS A 113 -11.89 5.75 -0.08
N THR A 114 -11.72 6.14 -1.34
CA THR A 114 -10.39 6.24 -1.97
C THR A 114 -9.49 7.30 -1.35
N SER A 115 -10.07 8.25 -0.61
CA SER A 115 -9.37 9.31 0.14
C SER A 115 -9.01 8.91 1.57
N ASP A 116 -9.52 7.79 2.07
CA ASP A 116 -9.33 7.38 3.46
C ASP A 116 -7.99 6.67 3.66
N ALA A 117 -7.31 6.99 4.77
CA ALA A 117 -6.19 6.19 5.25
C ALA A 117 -6.66 4.78 5.64
N GLY A 118 -5.90 3.76 5.22
CA GLY A 118 -6.20 2.35 5.53
C GLY A 118 -5.42 1.85 6.74
N LEU A 119 -6.06 0.98 7.53
CA LEU A 119 -5.37 0.17 8.55
C LEU A 119 -4.57 -0.98 7.94
N TRP A 120 -4.94 -1.41 6.72
CA TRP A 120 -4.17 -2.35 5.91
C TRP A 120 -3.78 -1.65 4.62
N GLU A 121 -2.48 -1.56 4.37
CA GLU A 121 -1.94 -0.95 3.16
C GLU A 121 -0.74 -1.72 2.63
N PHE A 122 -0.60 -1.73 1.31
CA PHE A 122 0.62 -2.17 0.63
C PHE A 122 1.00 -1.11 -0.39
N ARG A 123 2.23 -0.61 -0.31
CA ARG A 123 2.71 0.48 -1.16
C ARG A 123 4.03 0.08 -1.78
N VAL A 124 4.14 0.23 -3.09
CA VAL A 124 5.37 0.05 -3.85
C VAL A 124 5.56 1.26 -4.73
N PHE A 125 6.78 1.75 -4.74
CA PHE A 125 7.30 2.67 -5.74
C PHE A 125 8.71 2.20 -6.09
N GLY A 126 9.05 2.19 -7.37
CA GLY A 126 10.34 1.76 -7.86
C GLY A 126 10.85 2.69 -8.94
N LEU A 127 12.17 2.89 -9.00
CA LEU A 127 12.81 3.73 -10.00
C LEU A 127 12.83 3.02 -11.37
N MET A 128 12.69 3.82 -12.43
CA MET A 128 12.98 3.37 -13.79
C MET A 128 14.49 3.16 -13.98
N LYS A 129 14.91 2.35 -14.96
CA LYS A 129 16.33 2.04 -15.20
C LYS A 129 17.22 3.28 -15.30
N TRP A 130 16.80 4.28 -16.08
CA TRP A 130 17.56 5.52 -16.27
C TRP A 130 17.66 6.36 -14.98
N GLN A 131 16.73 6.20 -14.04
CA GLN A 131 16.74 6.89 -12.75
C GLN A 131 17.68 6.25 -11.73
N GLU A 132 17.97 4.95 -11.87
CA GLU A 132 18.94 4.26 -11.01
C GLU A 132 20.39 4.52 -11.42
N ALA A 133 20.65 4.85 -12.69
CA ALA A 133 21.98 5.24 -13.12
C ALA A 133 22.43 6.53 -12.38
N PRO A 134 23.68 6.60 -11.88
CA PRO A 134 24.25 7.81 -11.30
C PRO A 134 24.14 8.98 -12.28
N ALA A 135 23.92 10.19 -11.75
CA ALA A 135 23.74 11.40 -12.57
C ALA A 135 24.91 11.69 -13.54
N GLU A 136 26.11 11.16 -13.26
CA GLU A 136 27.33 11.30 -14.06
C GLU A 136 27.37 10.43 -15.33
N GLN A 137 26.40 9.51 -15.50
CA GLN A 137 26.31 8.59 -16.64
C GLN A 137 25.04 8.81 -17.48
N ARG A 138 24.39 9.97 -17.32
CA ARG A 138 23.18 10.38 -18.07
C ARG A 138 23.50 11.35 -19.20
#